data_AF-A0A932GPT0-F1
#
_entry.id   AF-A0A932GPT0-F1
#
_cell.length_a   1.000
_cell.length_b   1.000
_cell.length_c   1.000
_cell.angle_alpha   90.00
_cell.angle_beta   90.00
_cell.angle_gamma   90.00
#
_symmetry.space_group_name_H-M   'P 1'
#
loop_
_entity.id
_entity.type
_entity.pdbx_description
1 polymer ?
#
loop_
_entity_poly.entity_id
_entity_poly.type
_entity_poly.pdbx_seq_one_letter_code
_entity_poly.pdbx_strand_id
1 'polypeptide(L)' 'MALLINEECINCAVCEPECPNESISEGDSIYVIDPE' A
#
# COMPACT_ATOMS: atom_id res chain seq x y z
N MET A 1 -9.31 0.13 10.13
CA MET A 1 -9.44 -0.95 9.12
C MET A 1 -8.03 -1.41 8.83
N ALA A 2 -7.69 -2.68 9.03
CA ALA A 2 -6.35 -3.17 8.70
C ALA A 2 -6.39 -3.65 7.24
N LEU A 3 -5.78 -2.87 6.34
CA LEU A 3 -5.51 -3.31 4.97
C LEU A 3 -4.26 -4.19 4.99
N LEU A 4 -4.22 -5.20 4.13
CA LEU A 4 -3.05 -6.06 3.92
C LEU A 4 -2.74 -6.00 2.42
N ILE A 5 -1.53 -5.56 2.07
CA ILE A 5 -1.03 -5.69 0.70
C ILE A 5 -0.32 -7.04 0.62
N ASN A 6 -0.76 -7.89 -0.31
CA ASN A 6 -0.23 -9.23 -0.51
C ASN A 6 0.50 -9.31 -1.87
N GLU A 7 0.97 -10.50 -2.19
CA GLU A 7 1.73 -10.82 -3.40
C GLU A 7 0.91 -10.65 -4.71
N GLU A 8 -0.39 -10.43 -4.62
CA GLU A 8 -1.28 -10.19 -5.78
C GLU A 8 -1.30 -8.70 -6.18
N CYS A 9 -0.57 -7.83 -5.47
CA CYS A 9 -0.44 -6.43 -5.82
C CYS A 9 0.22 -6.27 -7.20
N ILE A 10 -0.45 -5.54 -8.09
CA ILE A 10 0.01 -5.28 -9.46
C ILE A 10 0.64 -3.88 -9.63
N ASN A 11 0.97 -3.20 -8.54
CA ASN A 11 1.46 -1.82 -8.53
C ASN A 11 0.60 -0.82 -9.31
N CYS A 12 -0.71 -0.84 -9.09
CA CYS A 12 -1.64 0.05 -9.80
C CYS A 12 -1.72 1.49 -9.24
N ALA A 13 -1.02 1.79 -8.14
CA ALA A 13 -0.99 3.10 -7.47
C ALA A 13 -2.34 3.64 -6.95
N VAL A 14 -3.41 2.82 -6.93
CA VAL A 14 -4.75 3.28 -6.50
C VAL A 14 -4.83 3.41 -4.97
N CYS A 15 -4.14 2.55 -4.22
CA CYS A 15 -4.25 2.50 -2.77
C CYS A 15 -3.49 3.62 -2.04
N GLU A 16 -2.42 4.16 -2.63
CA GLU A 16 -1.60 5.22 -2.04
C GLU A 16 -2.40 6.51 -1.77
N PRO A 17 -3.07 7.16 -2.75
CA PRO A 17 -3.81 8.40 -2.51
C PRO A 17 -5.10 8.21 -1.70
N GLU A 18 -5.64 7.00 -1.66
CA GLU A 18 -6.84 6.67 -0.88
C GLU A 18 -6.52 6.39 0.60
N CYS A 19 -5.24 6.27 0.95
CA CYS A 19 -4.79 5.99 2.30
C CYS A 19 -4.94 7.25 3.19
N PRO A 20 -5.87 7.27 4.17
CA PRO A 20 -6.18 8.50 4.92
C PRO A 20 -5.08 8.93 5.90
N ASN A 21 -4.15 8.03 6.21
CA ASN A 21 -3.00 8.25 7.07
C ASN A 21 -1.68 8.23 6.30
N GLU A 22 -1.72 8.17 4.96
CA GLU A 22 -0.53 8.21 4.10
C GLU A 22 0.52 7.13 4.46
N SER A 23 0.07 6.01 5.03
CA SER A 23 0.92 4.90 5.49
C SER A 23 1.30 3.91 4.39
N ILE A 24 0.94 4.17 3.13
CA ILE A 24 1.18 3.27 2.00
C ILE A 24 2.20 3.90 1.06
N SER A 25 3.24 3.15 0.70
CA SER A 25 4.29 3.61 -0.21
C SER A 25 4.69 2.55 -1.21
N GLU A 26 5.22 2.96 -2.36
CA GLU A 26 5.76 2.05 -3.38
C GLU A 26 7.03 1.35 -2.87
N GLY A 27 7.04 0.01 -2.90
CA GLY A 27 8.22 -0.81 -2.60
C GLY A 27 8.87 -1.39 -3.87
N ASP A 28 9.81 -2.34 -3.70
CA ASP A 28 10.56 -2.90 -4.82
C ASP A 28 9.72 -3.69 -5.85
N SER A 29 8.59 -4.27 -5.42
CA SER A 29 7.79 -5.17 -6.27
C SER A 29 6.30 -5.13 -5.96
N ILE A 30 5.92 -4.70 -4.76
CA ILE A 30 4.56 -4.46 -4.32
C ILE A 30 4.55 -3.20 -3.47
N TYR A 31 3.38 -2.59 -3.30
CA TYR A 31 3.21 -1.53 -2.32
C TYR A 31 3.37 -2.08 -0.89
N VAL A 32 3.86 -1.25 0.01
CA VAL A 32 4.13 -1.61 1.41
C VAL A 32 3.31 -0.70 2.32
N ILE A 33 2.79 -1.26 3.40
CA ILE A 33 2.10 -0.52 4.46
C ILE A 33 3.06 -0.38 5.64
N ASP A 34 3.33 0.85 6.08
CA ASP A 34 4.10 1.13 7.28
C ASP A 34 3.16 1.55 8.43
N PRO A 35 3.00 0.71 9.49
CA PRO A 35 2.01 0.93 10.53
C PRO A 35 2.44 1.88 11.67
N GLU A 36 3.30 2.88 11.41
CA GLU A 36 3.69 3.90 12.42
C GLU A 36 2.49 4.59 13.10
#